data_AF-A0A7H8XE92-F1
#
_entry.id   AF-A0A7H8XE92-F1
#
_cell.length_a   1.000
_cell.length_b   1.000
_cell.length_c   1.000
_cell.angle_alpha   90.00
_cell.angle_beta   90.00
_cell.angle_gamma   90.00
#
_symmetry.space_group_name_H-M   'P 1'
#
loop_
_entity.id
_entity.type
_entity.pdbx_description
1 polymer ?
#
loop_
_entity_poly.entity_id
_entity_poly.type
_entity_poly.pdbx_seq_one_letter_code
_entity_poly.pdbx_strand_id
1 'polypeptide(L)'
;MVTMIRASRDRTYLFTLAIDGVDLADEDVVEALVSGEIEVYPAVVAGKATLTYRLSAESSYDAVIDAVTHAHSLLPHVKVCRVEVDLVSISDIAGRLGRPRESVRAWVVGSRGPKDFPAPVTVIGDGVRVWDWPSVNQWLKREGIAGHDEEHLLSREEIDELNVMLVRRFSGLRDSAFRPDRSVSRSAMLTVSRTRVASPSVTYTSSSSSFTKA
;
A
#
# COMPACT_ATOMS: atom_id res chain seq x y z
N MET A 1 -21.45 21.72 29.07
CA MET A 1 -21.40 20.51 28.21
C MET A 1 -19.99 19.99 28.30
N VAL A 2 -19.80 18.82 28.90
CA VAL A 2 -18.48 18.26 29.23
C VAL A 2 -17.83 17.76 27.94
N THR A 3 -16.82 18.47 27.43
CA THR A 3 -15.96 17.97 26.36
C THR A 3 -15.17 16.81 26.94
N MET A 4 -15.57 15.59 26.60
CA MET A 4 -14.77 14.41 26.88
C MET A 4 -13.45 14.55 26.15
N ILE A 5 -12.39 14.79 26.91
CA ILE A 5 -11.00 14.58 26.49
C ILE A 5 -10.86 13.08 26.30
N ARG A 6 -11.18 12.57 25.11
CA ARG A 6 -10.57 11.33 24.65
C ARG A 6 -9.15 11.73 24.26
N ALA A 7 -8.16 11.14 24.92
CA ALA A 7 -6.80 11.19 24.44
C ALA A 7 -6.73 10.39 23.13
N SER A 8 -7.05 11.02 22.00
CA SER A 8 -6.60 10.54 20.70
C SER A 8 -5.09 10.77 20.67
N ARG A 9 -4.34 9.67 20.55
CA ARG A 9 -2.91 9.79 20.28
C ARG A 9 -2.79 10.00 18.79
N ASP A 10 -2.72 11.27 18.40
CA ASP A 10 -2.34 11.62 17.03
C ASP A 10 -1.07 10.86 16.67
N ARG A 11 -1.11 10.20 15.51
CA ARG A 11 0.03 9.48 14.95
C ARG A 11 0.46 10.20 13.70
N THR A 12 1.76 10.30 13.48
CA THR A 12 2.31 10.83 12.22
C THR A 12 2.27 9.75 11.16
N TYR A 13 1.62 10.04 10.05
CA TYR A 13 1.50 9.20 8.87
C TYR A 13 2.45 9.69 7.78
N LEU A 14 2.99 8.76 7.00
CA LEU A 14 3.76 9.04 5.79
C LEU A 14 3.20 8.19 4.64
N PHE A 15 2.70 8.86 3.60
CA PHE A 15 2.10 8.18 2.45
C PHE A 15 2.14 9.06 1.20
N THR A 16 2.01 8.43 0.04
CA THR A 16 2.05 9.12 -1.26
C THR A 16 0.70 9.05 -1.95
N LEU A 17 0.21 10.21 -2.41
CA LEU A 17 -0.94 10.32 -3.30
C LEU A 17 -0.45 10.46 -4.74
N ALA A 18 -1.01 9.66 -5.65
CA ALA A 18 -0.92 9.93 -7.08
C ALA A 18 -1.97 10.95 -7.47
N ILE A 19 -1.53 11.99 -8.18
CA ILE A 19 -2.38 13.10 -8.60
C ILE A 19 -2.32 13.32 -10.11
N ASP A 20 -3.31 14.02 -10.64
CA ASP A 20 -3.44 14.40 -12.04
C ASP A 20 -4.04 15.81 -12.15
N GLY A 21 -3.96 16.42 -13.33
CA GLY A 21 -4.48 17.77 -13.59
C GLY A 21 -3.65 18.91 -13.01
N VAL A 22 -2.37 18.64 -12.68
CA VAL A 22 -1.42 19.61 -12.11
C VAL A 22 -0.09 19.48 -12.83
N ASP A 23 0.53 20.63 -13.15
CA ASP A 23 1.90 20.69 -13.65
C ASP A 23 2.86 20.98 -12.50
N LEU A 24 3.71 20.01 -12.15
CA LEU A 24 4.73 20.16 -11.11
C LEU A 24 6.04 20.78 -11.65
N ALA A 25 6.10 21.15 -12.92
CA ALA A 25 7.18 21.99 -13.45
C ALA A 25 6.94 23.49 -13.21
N ASP A 26 5.73 23.87 -12.82
CA ASP A 26 5.38 25.23 -12.43
C ASP A 26 5.89 25.50 -11.00
N GLU A 27 6.83 26.44 -10.89
CA GLU A 27 7.45 26.80 -9.61
C GLU A 27 6.44 27.41 -8.62
N ASP A 28 5.43 28.15 -9.10
CA ASP A 28 4.40 28.76 -8.24
C ASP A 28 3.51 27.66 -7.63
N VAL A 29 3.20 26.62 -8.41
CA VAL A 29 2.46 25.44 -7.94
C VAL A 29 3.26 24.69 -6.87
N VAL A 30 4.56 24.47 -7.09
CA VAL A 30 5.43 23.79 -6.13
C VAL A 30 5.57 24.62 -4.84
N GLU A 31 5.80 25.93 -4.95
CA GLU A 31 5.92 26.83 -3.80
C GLU A 31 4.63 26.84 -2.96
N ALA A 32 3.46 26.88 -3.60
CA ALA A 32 2.17 26.81 -2.90
C ALA A 32 2.00 25.50 -2.12
N LEU A 33 2.54 24.38 -2.61
CA LEU A 33 2.48 23.08 -1.94
C LEU A 33 3.40 22.97 -0.72
N VAL A 34 4.61 23.55 -0.80
CA VAL A 34 5.66 23.35 0.23
C VAL A 34 5.73 24.46 1.29
N SER A 35 5.05 25.59 1.06
CA SER A 35 5.03 26.73 2.00
C SER A 35 3.99 26.58 3.14
N GLY A 36 3.14 25.55 3.10
CA GLY A 36 2.11 25.29 4.08
C GLY A 36 2.62 24.69 5.40
N GLU A 37 1.72 24.57 6.39
CA GLU A 37 2.01 23.91 7.68
C GLU A 37 2.12 22.39 7.56
N ILE A 38 1.42 21.80 6.60
CA ILE A 38 1.48 20.37 6.32
C ILE A 38 2.69 20.09 5.44
N GLU A 39 3.52 19.14 5.87
CA GLU A 39 4.71 18.75 5.13
C GLU A 39 4.33 17.92 3.90
N VAL A 40 4.61 18.47 2.72
CA VAL A 40 4.31 17.86 1.42
C VAL A 40 5.57 17.84 0.56
N TYR A 41 5.83 16.71 -0.08
CA TYR A 41 6.92 16.53 -1.02
C TYR A 41 6.37 16.23 -2.42
N PRO A 42 6.31 17.23 -3.32
CA PRO A 42 5.92 17.03 -4.70
C PRO A 42 7.03 16.31 -5.48
N ALA A 43 6.65 15.36 -6.32
CA ALA A 43 7.58 14.64 -7.20
C ALA A 43 6.89 14.15 -8.47
N VAL A 44 7.67 13.99 -9.54
CA VAL A 44 7.23 13.28 -10.75
C VAL A 44 7.97 11.95 -10.84
N VAL A 45 7.25 10.85 -10.65
CA VAL A 45 7.81 9.48 -10.69
C VAL A 45 7.28 8.76 -11.91
N ALA A 46 8.18 8.34 -12.81
CA ALA A 46 7.82 7.67 -14.06
C ALA A 46 6.75 8.43 -14.88
N GLY A 47 6.84 9.77 -14.92
CA GLY A 47 5.91 10.63 -15.63
C GLY A 47 4.56 10.87 -14.92
N LYS A 48 4.40 10.43 -13.67
CA LYS A 48 3.20 10.67 -12.86
C LYS A 48 3.51 11.64 -11.73
N ALA A 49 2.66 12.66 -11.59
CA ALA A 49 2.74 13.58 -10.46
C ALA A 49 2.28 12.88 -9.17
N THR A 50 3.05 13.08 -8.11
CA THR A 50 2.81 12.49 -6.79
C THR A 50 3.07 13.53 -5.71
N LEU A 51 2.29 13.44 -4.62
CA LEU A 51 2.49 14.23 -3.41
C LEU A 51 2.70 13.27 -2.24
N THR A 52 3.88 13.29 -1.63
CA THR A 52 4.13 12.55 -0.39
C THR A 52 3.83 13.43 0.80
N TYR A 53 2.88 13.01 1.63
CA TYR A 53 2.44 13.76 2.81
C TYR A 53 3.04 13.17 4.07
N ARG A 54 3.49 14.06 4.96
CA ARG A 54 3.78 13.76 6.35
C ARG A 54 2.92 14.65 7.25
N LEU A 55 1.98 14.03 7.96
CA LEU A 55 1.04 14.75 8.82
C LEU A 55 0.57 13.90 10.00
N SER A 56 0.06 14.56 11.03
CA SER A 56 -0.49 13.90 12.22
C SER A 56 -2.01 13.81 12.13
N ALA A 57 -2.56 12.65 12.45
CA ALA A 57 -4.01 12.43 12.48
C ALA A 57 -4.41 11.32 13.47
N GLU A 58 -5.71 11.21 13.75
CA GLU A 58 -6.25 10.18 14.64
C GLU A 58 -6.30 8.79 13.97
N SER A 59 -6.47 8.75 12.64
CA SER A 59 -6.57 7.52 11.85
C SER A 59 -5.97 7.68 10.45
N SER A 60 -5.70 6.57 9.76
CA SER A 60 -5.27 6.58 8.37
C SER A 60 -6.33 7.17 7.43
N TYR A 61 -7.61 7.05 7.79
CA TYR A 61 -8.72 7.68 7.07
C TYR A 61 -8.67 9.20 7.18
N ASP A 62 -8.57 9.72 8.40
CA ASP A 62 -8.49 11.16 8.65
C ASP A 62 -7.25 11.74 7.97
N ALA A 63 -6.12 11.03 8.08
CA ALA A 63 -4.86 11.46 7.45
C ALA A 63 -5.00 11.67 5.93
N VAL A 64 -5.61 10.71 5.23
CA VAL A 64 -5.82 10.82 3.78
C VAL A 64 -6.88 11.86 3.43
N ILE A 65 -7.96 11.99 4.21
CA ILE A 65 -8.98 13.02 3.98
C ILE A 65 -8.38 14.43 4.16
N ASP A 66 -7.56 14.63 5.18
CA ASP A 66 -6.88 15.90 5.45
C ASP A 66 -5.90 16.23 4.32
N ALA A 67 -5.11 15.26 3.85
CA ALA A 67 -4.23 15.45 2.70
C ALA A 67 -5.00 15.79 1.41
N VAL A 68 -6.10 15.10 1.12
CA VAL A 68 -6.94 15.38 -0.05
C VAL A 68 -7.58 16.76 0.04
N THR A 69 -8.09 17.13 1.22
CA THR A 69 -8.70 18.45 1.45
C THR A 69 -7.66 19.55 1.29
N HIS A 70 -6.46 19.36 1.85
CA HIS A 70 -5.33 20.27 1.69
C HIS A 70 -4.94 20.43 0.22
N ALA A 71 -4.77 19.33 -0.51
CA ALA A 71 -4.46 19.36 -1.95
C ALA A 71 -5.49 20.16 -2.75
N HIS A 72 -6.78 19.95 -2.50
CA HIS A 72 -7.85 20.69 -3.18
C HIS A 72 -7.93 22.18 -2.79
N SER A 73 -7.57 22.54 -1.55
CA SER A 73 -7.55 23.95 -1.14
C SER A 73 -6.46 24.76 -1.84
N LEU A 74 -5.33 24.12 -2.14
CA LEU A 74 -4.20 24.75 -2.84
C LEU A 74 -4.36 24.66 -4.35
N LEU A 75 -4.87 23.53 -4.84
CA LEU A 75 -4.97 23.19 -6.26
C LEU A 75 -6.41 22.80 -6.60
N PRO A 76 -7.32 23.75 -6.88
CA PRO A 76 -8.74 23.48 -7.06
C PRO A 76 -9.08 22.46 -8.16
N HIS A 77 -8.20 22.29 -9.14
CA HIS A 77 -8.38 21.39 -10.28
C HIS A 77 -7.61 20.07 -10.16
N VAL A 78 -6.87 19.84 -9.06
CA VAL A 78 -6.16 18.59 -8.85
C VAL A 78 -7.13 17.43 -8.77
N LYS A 79 -6.76 16.30 -9.37
CA LYS A 79 -7.47 15.05 -9.22
C LYS A 79 -6.60 14.09 -8.41
N VAL A 80 -7.03 13.79 -7.18
CA VAL A 80 -6.41 12.72 -6.39
C VAL A 80 -6.88 11.38 -6.93
N CYS A 81 -5.95 10.61 -7.51
CA CYS A 81 -6.27 9.36 -8.19
C CYS A 81 -6.31 8.16 -7.23
N ARG A 82 -5.33 8.06 -6.33
CA ARG A 82 -5.17 6.95 -5.37
C ARG A 82 -4.05 7.26 -4.37
N VAL A 83 -4.03 6.53 -3.27
CA VAL A 83 -2.86 6.29 -2.45
C VAL A 83 -1.97 5.26 -3.15
N GLU A 84 -0.68 5.57 -3.31
CA GLU A 84 0.30 4.68 -3.92
C GLU A 84 0.85 3.66 -2.91
N VAL A 85 1.20 2.48 -3.42
CA VAL A 85 1.91 1.45 -2.65
C VAL A 85 3.41 1.66 -2.79
N ASP A 86 4.11 1.80 -1.66
CA ASP A 86 5.57 1.91 -1.64
C ASP A 86 6.22 0.55 -1.90
N LEU A 87 6.46 0.25 -3.18
CA LEU A 87 7.06 -1.00 -3.63
C LEU A 87 8.58 -0.88 -3.74
N VAL A 88 9.28 -1.86 -3.16
CA VAL A 88 10.73 -1.88 -3.06
C VAL A 88 11.32 -3.21 -3.54
N SER A 89 12.45 -3.14 -4.23
CA SER A 89 13.33 -4.27 -4.52
C SER A 89 14.41 -4.43 -3.43
N ILE A 90 15.22 -5.49 -3.53
CA ILE A 90 16.43 -5.65 -2.71
C ILE A 90 17.36 -4.44 -2.82
N SER A 91 17.49 -3.85 -4.02
CA SER A 91 18.35 -2.69 -4.23
C SER A 91 17.83 -1.46 -3.51
N ASP A 92 16.51 -1.25 -3.51
CA ASP A 92 15.88 -0.11 -2.87
C ASP A 92 15.96 -0.22 -1.35
N ILE A 93 15.66 -1.40 -0.80
CA ILE A 93 15.83 -1.71 0.63
C ILE A 93 17.27 -1.47 1.06
N ALA A 94 18.24 -1.99 0.29
CA ALA A 94 19.66 -1.81 0.58
C ALA A 94 20.05 -0.32 0.57
N GLY A 95 19.56 0.43 -0.42
CA GLY A 95 19.78 1.88 -0.53
C GLY A 95 19.22 2.66 0.66
N ARG A 96 17.96 2.41 1.03
CA ARG A 96 17.31 3.06 2.19
C ARG A 96 18.02 2.77 3.50
N LEU A 97 18.48 1.53 3.68
CA LEU A 97 19.19 1.14 4.90
C LEU A 97 20.67 1.55 4.92
N GLY A 98 21.21 2.08 3.82
CA GLY A 98 22.66 2.32 3.68
C GLY A 98 23.48 1.04 3.81
N ARG A 99 22.92 -0.11 3.39
CA ARG A 99 23.53 -1.45 3.55
C ARG A 99 23.90 -2.06 2.20
N PRO A 100 24.88 -2.99 2.16
CA PRO A 100 25.13 -3.78 0.96
C PRO A 100 23.92 -4.62 0.56
N ARG A 101 23.66 -4.73 -0.75
CA ARG A 101 22.59 -5.59 -1.31
C ARG A 101 22.69 -7.03 -0.82
N GLU A 102 23.90 -7.52 -0.63
CA GLU A 102 24.14 -8.89 -0.16
C GLU A 102 23.63 -9.14 1.25
N SER A 103 23.64 -8.11 2.12
CA SER A 103 23.06 -8.20 3.46
C SER A 103 21.54 -8.43 3.40
N VAL A 104 20.86 -7.69 2.52
CA VAL A 104 19.42 -7.83 2.32
C VAL A 104 19.09 -9.18 1.66
N ARG A 105 19.89 -9.64 0.68
CA ARG A 105 19.74 -10.98 0.10
C ARG A 105 19.85 -12.08 1.14
N ALA A 106 20.79 -11.97 2.07
CA ALA A 106 20.98 -12.95 3.12
C ALA A 106 19.75 -13.07 4.03
N TRP A 107 19.06 -11.95 4.33
CA TRP A 107 17.78 -11.96 5.06
C TRP A 107 16.68 -12.63 4.24
N VAL A 108 16.55 -12.25 2.96
CA VAL A 108 15.52 -12.78 2.06
C VAL A 108 15.63 -14.30 1.86
N VAL A 109 16.85 -14.85 1.79
CA VAL A 109 17.09 -16.29 1.64
C VAL A 109 17.11 -17.00 3.00
N GLY A 110 17.17 -16.26 4.11
CA GLY A 110 17.29 -16.81 5.46
C GLY A 110 18.64 -17.46 5.73
N SER A 111 19.67 -17.15 4.92
CA SER A 111 21.00 -17.74 5.09
C SER A 111 21.77 -17.13 6.25
N ARG A 112 21.51 -15.84 6.58
CA ARG A 112 22.08 -15.12 7.72
C ARG A 112 21.13 -14.01 8.19
N GLY A 113 21.25 -13.63 9.47
CA GLY A 113 20.44 -12.57 10.08
C GLY A 113 19.13 -13.09 10.69
N PRO A 114 18.25 -12.18 11.14
CA PRO A 114 16.96 -12.56 11.74
C PRO A 114 16.08 -13.31 10.74
N LYS A 115 15.21 -14.17 11.27
CA LYS A 115 14.29 -14.97 10.48
C LYS A 115 13.03 -14.18 10.13
N ASP A 116 12.14 -14.83 9.38
CA ASP A 116 10.81 -14.32 9.06
C ASP A 116 10.83 -12.96 8.36
N PHE A 117 11.80 -12.76 7.47
CA PHE A 117 11.78 -11.66 6.52
C PHE A 117 10.49 -11.73 5.68
N PRO A 118 9.81 -10.61 5.40
CA PRO A 118 8.52 -10.62 4.72
C PRO A 118 8.55 -11.38 3.38
N ALA A 119 7.45 -12.07 3.08
CA ALA A 119 7.27 -12.65 1.76
C ALA A 119 7.17 -11.53 0.71
N PRO A 120 7.70 -11.73 -0.51
CA PRO A 120 7.54 -10.75 -1.57
C PRO A 120 6.06 -10.63 -1.96
N VAL A 121 5.62 -9.41 -2.23
CA VAL A 121 4.29 -9.10 -2.75
C VAL A 121 4.10 -9.74 -4.13
N THR A 122 5.14 -9.67 -4.97
CA THR A 122 5.10 -10.22 -6.32
C THR A 122 6.51 -10.40 -6.89
N VAL A 123 6.58 -10.95 -8.10
CA VAL A 123 7.78 -11.09 -8.92
C VAL A 123 7.52 -10.42 -10.27
N ILE A 124 8.44 -9.55 -10.69
CA ILE A 124 8.34 -8.80 -11.96
C ILE A 124 9.54 -9.10 -12.87
N GLY A 125 9.33 -8.97 -14.19
CA GLY A 125 10.37 -9.15 -15.19
C GLY A 125 11.12 -10.48 -15.04
N ASP A 126 12.46 -10.42 -15.13
CA ASP A 126 13.38 -11.56 -15.02
C ASP A 126 13.54 -12.08 -13.58
N GLY A 127 12.44 -12.30 -12.87
CA GLY A 127 12.46 -12.89 -11.53
C GLY A 127 12.77 -11.90 -10.40
N VAL A 128 12.64 -10.59 -10.64
CA VAL A 128 12.86 -9.57 -9.59
C VAL A 128 11.73 -9.62 -8.58
N ARG A 129 12.04 -10.06 -7.36
CA ARG A 129 11.11 -10.02 -6.23
C ARG A 129 10.91 -8.59 -5.72
N VAL A 130 9.68 -8.26 -5.40
CA VAL A 130 9.26 -6.94 -4.91
C VAL A 130 8.48 -7.10 -3.62
N TRP A 131 8.71 -6.20 -2.67
CA TRP A 131 8.05 -6.13 -1.37
C TRP A 131 7.33 -4.79 -1.24
N ASP A 132 6.34 -4.71 -0.37
CA ASP A 132 5.87 -3.43 0.15
C ASP A 132 6.80 -3.00 1.30
N TRP A 133 7.21 -1.73 1.28
CA TRP A 133 8.06 -1.16 2.31
C TRP A 133 7.43 -1.19 3.72
N PRO A 134 6.12 -0.96 3.93
CA PRO A 134 5.49 -1.08 5.24
C PRO A 134 5.77 -2.42 5.95
N SER A 135 5.66 -3.55 5.25
CA SER A 135 5.97 -4.88 5.81
C SER A 135 7.45 -5.03 6.17
N VAL A 136 8.35 -4.54 5.31
CA VAL A 136 9.80 -4.54 5.58
C VAL A 136 10.11 -3.64 6.77
N ASN A 137 9.52 -2.44 6.83
CA ASN A 137 9.69 -1.47 7.90
C ASN A 137 9.23 -2.03 9.25
N GLN A 138 8.09 -2.72 9.28
CA GLN A 138 7.59 -3.38 10.48
C GLN A 138 8.52 -4.51 10.93
N TRP A 139 9.05 -5.31 9.99
CA TRP A 139 10.05 -6.32 10.29
C TRP A 139 11.32 -5.70 10.90
N LEU A 140 11.85 -4.64 10.29
CA LEU A 140 13.03 -3.93 10.80
C LEU A 140 12.81 -3.40 12.22
N LYS A 141 11.65 -2.79 12.49
CA LYS A 141 11.25 -2.33 13.84
C LYS A 141 11.26 -3.48 14.84
N ARG A 142 10.61 -4.59 14.50
CA ARG A 142 10.50 -5.77 15.38
C ARG A 142 11.86 -6.37 15.72
N GLU A 143 12.76 -6.44 14.74
CA GLU A 143 14.10 -7.02 14.91
C GLU A 143 15.14 -6.01 15.45
N GLY A 144 14.74 -4.76 15.72
CA GLY A 144 15.64 -3.72 16.22
C GLY A 144 16.72 -3.29 15.22
N ILE A 145 16.44 -3.40 13.91
CA ILE A 145 17.38 -3.02 12.86
C ILE A 145 17.19 -1.54 12.52
N ALA A 146 18.27 -0.76 12.62
CA ALA A 146 18.28 0.66 12.27
C ALA A 146 17.99 0.92 10.77
N GLY A 147 17.47 2.11 10.46
CA GLY A 147 17.13 2.56 9.11
C GLY A 147 15.66 2.36 8.72
N HIS A 148 14.80 2.05 9.70
CA HIS A 148 13.35 2.03 9.52
C HIS A 148 12.76 3.44 9.69
N ASP A 149 11.63 3.71 9.03
CA ASP A 149 10.87 4.94 9.18
C ASP A 149 10.08 4.91 10.49
N GLU A 150 10.10 6.00 11.26
CA GLU A 150 9.41 6.09 12.55
C GLU A 150 7.89 6.26 12.38
N GLU A 151 7.49 6.89 11.28
CA GLU A 151 6.11 7.19 10.93
C GLU A 151 5.26 5.93 10.76
N HIS A 152 3.95 6.13 10.79
CA HIS A 152 3.03 5.13 10.31
C HIS A 152 3.00 5.11 8.79
N LEU A 153 3.61 4.08 8.23
CA LEU A 153 3.40 3.73 6.84
C LEU A 153 2.09 2.96 6.71
N LEU A 154 1.28 3.34 5.73
CA LEU A 154 0.02 2.66 5.47
C LEU A 154 0.27 1.23 4.98
N SER A 155 -0.34 0.26 5.64
CA SER A 155 -0.34 -1.12 5.17
C SER A 155 -1.05 -1.26 3.82
N ARG A 156 -0.83 -2.37 3.14
CA ARG A 156 -1.51 -2.65 1.87
C ARG A 156 -3.03 -2.71 2.04
N GLU A 157 -3.49 -3.33 3.11
CA GLU A 157 -4.89 -3.44 3.46
C GLU A 157 -5.52 -2.05 3.65
N GLU A 158 -4.85 -1.17 4.40
CA GLU A 158 -5.29 0.23 4.56
C GLU A 158 -5.32 0.97 3.23
N ILE A 159 -4.27 0.83 2.41
CA ILE A 159 -4.21 1.47 1.08
C ILE A 159 -5.38 1.01 0.20
N ASP A 160 -5.71 -0.28 0.19
CA ASP A 160 -6.83 -0.82 -0.58
C ASP A 160 -8.17 -0.26 -0.07
N GLU A 161 -8.38 -0.20 1.24
CA GLU A 161 -9.58 0.41 1.85
C GLU A 161 -9.71 1.90 1.52
N LEU A 162 -8.61 2.65 1.63
CA LEU A 162 -8.54 4.07 1.33
C LEU A 162 -8.76 4.35 -0.15
N ASN A 163 -8.22 3.51 -1.04
CA ASN A 163 -8.44 3.63 -2.48
C ASN A 163 -9.90 3.37 -2.86
N VAL A 164 -10.55 2.39 -2.22
CA VAL A 164 -12.01 2.21 -2.38
C VAL A 164 -12.77 3.44 -1.91
N MET A 165 -12.38 4.04 -0.77
CA MET A 165 -12.96 5.29 -0.29
C MET A 165 -12.77 6.44 -1.29
N LEU A 166 -11.55 6.66 -1.80
CA LEU A 166 -11.25 7.75 -2.74
C LEU A 166 -12.11 7.64 -4.00
N VAL A 167 -12.25 6.44 -4.55
CA VAL A 167 -13.15 6.18 -5.68
C VAL A 167 -14.60 6.53 -5.31
N ARG A 168 -15.10 6.10 -4.14
CA ARG A 168 -16.50 6.38 -3.76
C ARG A 168 -16.80 7.84 -3.48
N ARG A 169 -15.85 8.58 -2.90
CA ARG A 169 -16.06 9.93 -2.37
C ARG A 169 -15.66 11.04 -3.34
N PHE A 170 -14.63 10.82 -4.14
CA PHE A 170 -14.03 11.87 -4.99
C PHE A 170 -14.05 11.53 -6.48
N SER A 171 -14.30 10.28 -6.87
CA SER A 171 -14.62 10.02 -8.27
C SER A 171 -16.09 10.36 -8.51
N GLY A 172 -16.36 11.37 -9.35
CA GLY A 172 -17.68 11.61 -9.94
C GLY A 172 -18.17 10.47 -10.86
N LEU A 173 -17.59 9.27 -10.74
CA LEU A 173 -17.79 8.13 -11.63
C LEU A 173 -18.72 7.10 -11.01
N ARG A 174 -20.00 7.47 -10.87
CA ARG A 174 -21.05 6.45 -10.97
C ARG A 174 -21.23 5.94 -12.41
N ASP A 175 -20.88 6.75 -13.43
CA ASP A 175 -21.26 6.47 -14.81
C ASP A 175 -20.13 6.06 -15.78
N SER A 176 -18.84 6.17 -15.42
CA SER A 176 -17.74 5.87 -16.36
C SER A 176 -16.71 4.84 -15.91
N ALA A 177 -16.64 4.49 -14.62
CA ALA A 177 -15.65 3.52 -14.13
C ALA A 177 -15.89 2.10 -14.67
N PHE A 178 -17.10 1.81 -15.15
CA PHE A 178 -17.46 0.58 -15.85
C PHE A 178 -18.15 0.88 -17.18
N ARG A 179 -17.46 1.61 -18.09
CA ARG A 179 -17.79 1.49 -19.51
C ARG A 179 -16.89 0.40 -20.10
N PRO A 180 -17.42 -0.79 -20.44
CA PRO A 180 -16.70 -1.72 -21.29
C PRO A 180 -16.67 -1.14 -22.70
N ASP A 181 -15.86 -0.08 -22.92
CA ASP A 181 -15.65 0.49 -24.26
C ASP A 181 -14.68 -0.35 -25.11
N ARG A 182 -14.29 -1.52 -24.59
CA ARG A 182 -13.85 -2.60 -25.47
C ARG A 182 -15.09 -3.33 -25.93
N SER A 183 -15.38 -3.26 -27.23
CA SER A 183 -16.15 -4.31 -27.88
C SER A 183 -15.49 -5.63 -27.48
N VAL A 184 -16.16 -6.40 -26.62
CA VAL A 184 -15.71 -7.76 -26.32
C VAL A 184 -15.77 -8.47 -27.67
N SER A 185 -14.61 -8.68 -28.28
CA SER A 185 -14.53 -9.52 -29.48
C SER A 185 -15.28 -10.81 -29.12
N ARG A 186 -16.20 -11.28 -29.98
CA ARG A 186 -16.99 -12.49 -29.72
C ARG A 186 -16.14 -13.69 -29.30
N SER A 187 -14.84 -13.66 -29.62
CA SER A 187 -13.81 -14.62 -29.24
C SER A 187 -13.43 -14.63 -27.74
N ALA A 188 -13.83 -13.64 -26.94
CA ALA A 188 -13.55 -13.55 -25.50
C ALA A 188 -14.75 -13.89 -24.61
N MET A 189 -15.77 -14.55 -25.17
CA MET A 189 -16.86 -15.10 -24.38
C MET A 189 -16.38 -16.38 -23.70
N LEU A 190 -15.77 -16.24 -22.51
CA LEU A 190 -15.54 -17.38 -21.62
C LEU A 190 -16.90 -17.90 -21.15
N THR A 191 -17.34 -19.02 -21.70
CA THR A 191 -18.42 -19.81 -21.09
C THR A 191 -17.89 -20.35 -19.77
N VAL A 192 -18.23 -19.67 -18.67
CA VAL A 192 -18.01 -20.21 -17.32
C VAL A 192 -18.95 -21.40 -17.16
N SER A 193 -18.47 -22.57 -17.54
CA SER A 193 -19.11 -23.83 -17.22
C SER A 193 -18.89 -24.06 -15.73
N ARG A 194 -19.97 -24.11 -14.94
CA ARG A 194 -19.90 -24.57 -13.54
C ARG A 194 -19.39 -26.01 -13.56
N THR A 195 -18.09 -26.21 -13.39
CA THR A 195 -17.56 -27.53 -13.07
C THR A 195 -18.10 -27.88 -11.69
N ARG A 196 -18.98 -28.87 -11.61
CA ARG A 196 -19.27 -29.50 -10.31
C ARG A 196 -17.96 -30.09 -9.82
N VAL A 197 -17.37 -29.47 -8.82
CA VAL A 197 -16.31 -30.08 -8.02
C VAL A 197 -16.97 -31.27 -7.32
N ALA A 198 -16.66 -32.48 -7.77
CA ALA A 198 -16.98 -33.66 -6.99
C ALA A 198 -16.12 -33.60 -5.73
N SER A 199 -16.76 -33.52 -4.57
CA SER A 199 -16.07 -33.63 -3.28
C SER A 199 -15.27 -34.94 -3.28
N PRO A 200 -13.94 -34.92 -3.09
CA PRO A 200 -13.22 -36.15 -2.86
C PRO A 200 -13.75 -36.79 -1.58
N SER A 201 -14.15 -38.06 -1.66
CA SER A 201 -14.50 -38.86 -0.50
C SER A 201 -13.29 -38.91 0.42
N VAL A 202 -13.31 -38.15 1.52
CA VAL A 202 -12.31 -38.29 2.58
C VAL A 202 -12.65 -39.58 3.32
N THR A 203 -12.00 -40.68 2.97
CA THR A 203 -12.05 -41.90 3.77
C THR A 203 -11.21 -41.68 5.02
N TYR A 204 -11.86 -41.41 6.15
CA TYR A 204 -11.20 -41.51 7.44
C TYR A 204 -10.84 -42.98 7.68
N THR A 205 -9.56 -43.28 7.77
CA THR A 205 -9.10 -44.55 8.36
C THR A 205 -9.48 -44.53 9.84
N SER A 206 -10.54 -45.25 10.21
CA SER A 206 -10.87 -45.49 11.61
C SER A 206 -9.80 -46.39 12.21
N SER A 207 -8.89 -45.82 12.99
CA SER A 207 -7.99 -46.58 13.85
C SER A 207 -8.81 -47.23 14.96
N SER A 208 -9.10 -48.52 14.82
CA SER A 208 -9.69 -49.34 15.88
C SER A 208 -8.63 -49.61 16.95
N SER A 209 -8.65 -48.85 18.05
CA SER A 209 -7.89 -49.18 19.26
C SER A 209 -8.56 -50.34 19.97
N SER A 210 -8.05 -51.55 19.76
CA SER A 210 -8.34 -52.72 20.57
C SER A 210 -7.63 -52.59 21.93
N PHE A 211 -8.35 -52.07 22.93
CA PHE A 211 -7.93 -52.20 24.33
C PHE A 211 -8.08 -53.66 24.75
N THR A 212 -6.96 -54.38 24.85
CA THR A 212 -6.90 -55.70 25.50
C THR A 212 -6.59 -55.47 26.97
N LYS A 213 -7.46 -55.98 27.84
CA LYS A 213 -7.37 -55.92 29.30
C LYS A 213 -6.65 -57.20 29.78
N ALA A 214 -5.54 -57.04 30.50
CA ALA A 214 -4.95 -58.05 31.38
C ALA A 214 -4.25 -57.32 32.53
#